data_AF-A0ABD1T4J4-F1
#
_entry.id   AF-A0ABD1T4J4-F1
#
_cell.length_a   1.000
_cell.length_b   1.000
_cell.length_c   1.000
_cell.angle_alpha   90.00
_cell.angle_beta   90.00
_cell.angle_gamma   90.00
#
_symmetry.space_group_name_H-M   'P 1'
#
loop_
_entity.id
_entity.type
_entity.pdbx_description
1 polymer ?
#
loop_
_entity_poly.entity_id
_entity_poly.type
_entity_poly.pdbx_seq_one_letter_code
_entity_poly.pdbx_strand_id
1 'polypeptide(L)'
;MQDDIKLMVDTGLEAFRFSISWSRLIPSMFTSIMSCSKKQEFSHSFTHMMSIVFSDGRGPVNQKGLLYYNNLIDELISHWKDFTAFADVCFREFGDRVLYWTTVNEANIFAVGGYDQGVIPPGRCSVRTSCSGGNSSIEIYIVGHNILLAHSAVVRLYREKYKATQKGYLGFNIYTMWFEPYTNATEDVIATQRANDFFIRWLLNPLIFGDYPEIIKKNAQTRIPTFTEHESGAN
;
A
#
# COMPACT_ATOMS: atom_id res chain seq x y z
N MET A 1 23.88 3.19 -5.68
CA MET A 1 22.96 4.33 -5.86
C MET A 1 23.49 5.33 -6.87
N GLN A 2 24.67 5.95 -6.66
CA GLN A 2 25.29 6.77 -7.71
C GLN A 2 25.56 5.95 -8.98
N ASP A 3 26.01 4.70 -8.82
CA ASP A 3 26.20 3.75 -9.92
C ASP A 3 24.88 3.37 -10.60
N ASP A 4 23.80 3.24 -9.84
CA ASP A 4 22.46 2.93 -10.38
C ASP A 4 21.91 4.11 -11.18
N ILE A 5 22.06 5.35 -10.68
CA ILE A 5 21.70 6.58 -11.41
C ILE A 5 22.52 6.71 -12.68
N LYS A 6 23.83 6.42 -12.63
CA LYS A 6 24.68 6.39 -13.81
C LYS A 6 24.15 5.38 -14.84
N LEU A 7 23.80 4.16 -14.41
CA LEU A 7 23.25 3.15 -15.30
C LEU A 7 21.92 3.60 -15.93
N MET A 8 21.04 4.28 -15.18
CA MET A 8 19.80 4.83 -15.72
C MET A 8 20.05 5.89 -16.81
N VAL A 9 21.04 6.77 -16.59
CA VAL A 9 21.46 7.78 -17.58
C VAL A 9 22.08 7.10 -18.81
N ASP A 10 23.01 6.17 -18.60
CA ASP A 10 23.71 5.44 -19.68
C ASP A 10 22.74 4.58 -20.52
N THR A 11 21.60 4.14 -19.95
CA THR A 11 20.53 3.42 -20.66
C THR A 11 19.44 4.32 -21.26
N GLY A 12 19.48 5.63 -21.02
CA GLY A 12 18.51 6.58 -21.57
C GLY A 12 17.12 6.53 -20.92
N LEU A 13 17.01 6.11 -19.65
CA LEU A 13 15.73 6.10 -18.93
C LEU A 13 15.29 7.51 -18.52
N GLU A 14 14.09 7.91 -18.95
CA GLU A 14 13.51 9.22 -18.65
C GLU A 14 12.88 9.32 -17.24
N ALA A 15 12.56 8.19 -16.61
CA ALA A 15 11.90 8.13 -15.31
C ALA A 15 12.34 6.91 -14.49
N PHE A 16 12.35 7.06 -13.15
CA PHE A 16 12.67 5.99 -12.21
C PHE A 16 11.65 5.93 -11.06
N ARG A 17 11.20 4.71 -10.72
CA ARG A 17 10.16 4.42 -9.71
C ARG A 17 10.78 3.60 -8.57
N PHE A 18 10.64 4.07 -7.34
CA PHE A 18 11.36 3.55 -6.17
C PHE A 18 10.63 3.88 -4.85
N SER A 19 11.04 3.28 -3.71
CA SER A 19 10.33 3.29 -2.41
C SER A 19 11.05 3.90 -1.18
N ILE A 20 10.46 4.84 -0.42
CA ILE A 20 10.96 5.25 0.92
C ILE A 20 10.60 4.11 1.86
N SER A 21 11.59 3.59 2.56
CA SER A 21 11.34 2.75 3.73
C SER A 21 10.83 3.63 4.87
N TRP A 22 9.55 3.47 5.24
CA TRP A 22 8.92 4.20 6.35
C TRP A 22 9.76 4.08 7.63
N SER A 23 10.19 2.87 8.00
CA SER A 23 11.03 2.60 9.18
C SER A 23 12.43 3.27 9.14
N ARG A 24 12.84 3.87 8.01
CA ARG A 24 14.02 4.75 7.91
C ARG A 24 13.69 6.22 8.09
N LEU A 25 12.61 6.68 7.48
CA LEU A 25 12.21 8.10 7.52
C LEU A 25 11.64 8.47 8.89
N ILE A 26 10.88 7.57 9.51
CA ILE A 26 10.33 7.72 10.86
C ILE A 26 10.68 6.46 11.68
N PRO A 27 11.89 6.38 12.27
CA PRO A 27 12.32 5.22 13.04
C PRO A 27 11.58 5.03 14.38
N SER A 28 10.88 6.07 14.86
CA SER A 28 10.39 6.17 16.24
C SER A 28 9.10 7.01 16.37
N MET A 29 7.99 6.57 15.77
CA MET A 29 6.67 7.19 16.02
C MET A 29 6.03 6.73 17.35
N PHE A 30 6.84 6.59 18.42
CA PHE A 30 6.42 6.06 19.73
C PHE A 30 6.59 7.02 20.92
N THR A 31 7.07 8.24 20.68
CA THR A 31 7.00 9.34 21.66
C THR A 31 6.80 10.66 20.93
N SER A 32 5.81 11.41 21.38
CA SER A 32 5.52 12.83 21.09
C SER A 32 6.66 13.65 20.48
N ILE A 33 6.40 14.24 19.31
CA ILE A 33 7.00 15.47 18.74
C ILE A 33 8.41 15.80 19.25
N MET A 34 9.48 15.44 18.51
CA MET A 34 10.67 16.30 18.39
C MET A 34 11.71 15.85 17.34
N SER A 35 12.35 16.85 16.74
CA SER A 35 13.76 16.89 16.30
C SER A 35 14.33 15.74 15.44
N CYS A 36 14.52 16.04 14.14
CA CYS A 36 15.43 15.31 13.25
C CYS A 36 16.87 15.26 13.81
N SER A 37 17.43 14.07 14.07
CA SER A 37 18.88 13.86 14.22
C SER A 37 19.32 12.41 14.03
N LYS A 38 20.20 12.20 13.03
CA LYS A 38 21.16 11.08 12.87
C LYS A 38 20.65 9.70 12.43
N LYS A 39 21.57 9.03 11.71
CA LYS A 39 21.44 7.80 10.95
C LYS A 39 21.63 6.56 11.84
N GLN A 40 21.01 5.44 11.47
CA GLN A 40 21.51 4.05 11.36
C GLN A 40 20.29 3.05 11.41
N GLU A 41 20.01 2.04 10.56
CA GLU A 41 20.67 1.46 9.36
C GLU A 41 19.83 0.30 8.65
N PHE A 42 20.36 -0.78 8.01
CA PHE A 42 19.71 -1.75 7.04
C PHE A 42 19.70 -3.30 7.33
N SER A 43 18.80 -4.06 6.67
CA SER A 43 18.82 -5.53 6.37
C SER A 43 17.60 -6.38 6.78
N HIS A 44 16.45 -6.14 6.14
CA HIS A 44 15.72 -7.12 5.31
C HIS A 44 14.47 -6.42 4.75
N SER A 45 14.34 -6.39 3.43
CA SER A 45 13.38 -5.51 2.74
C SER A 45 12.00 -6.15 2.58
N PHE A 46 10.95 -5.48 3.05
CA PHE A 46 9.63 -5.50 2.40
C PHE A 46 9.04 -4.07 2.39
N THR A 47 8.32 -3.74 1.33
CA THR A 47 8.37 -2.39 0.76
C THR A 47 6.98 -1.77 0.61
N HIS A 48 6.72 -0.68 1.34
CA HIS A 48 5.68 0.30 1.02
C HIS A 48 6.38 1.54 0.42
N MET A 49 5.82 2.19 -0.62
CA MET A 49 6.63 2.81 -1.68
C MET A 49 6.21 4.21 -2.16
N MET A 50 7.08 5.21 -1.94
CA MET A 50 7.58 6.20 -2.93
C MET A 50 8.88 6.79 -2.36
N SER A 51 10.00 6.94 -3.08
CA SER A 51 11.32 7.18 -2.44
C SER A 51 11.93 8.59 -2.51
N ILE A 52 13.08 8.75 -1.84
CA ILE A 52 14.21 9.58 -2.28
C ILE A 52 15.56 9.12 -1.75
N VAL A 53 16.60 9.37 -2.56
CA VAL A 53 18.01 9.11 -2.28
C VAL A 53 18.63 10.24 -1.46
N PHE A 54 19.26 9.90 -0.34
CA PHE A 54 20.47 10.59 0.14
C PHE A 54 21.67 9.63 0.11
N SER A 55 22.88 10.19 0.07
CA SER A 55 24.03 9.63 -0.66
C SER A 55 24.84 8.50 0.01
N ASP A 56 24.41 7.89 1.13
CA ASP A 56 25.22 6.89 1.85
C ASP A 56 24.48 5.76 2.60
N GLY A 57 23.25 5.38 2.22
CA GLY A 57 22.40 4.44 2.97
C GLY A 57 22.85 2.95 3.06
N ARG A 58 23.88 2.63 3.85
CA ARG A 58 24.36 1.26 4.19
C ARG A 58 24.35 0.99 5.71
N GLY A 59 24.02 -0.23 6.18
CA GLY A 59 24.38 -0.81 7.52
C GLY A 59 23.37 -1.82 8.15
N PRO A 60 23.30 -2.04 9.50
CA PRO A 60 22.32 -2.85 10.34
C PRO A 60 20.83 -2.40 10.61
N VAL A 61 19.91 -3.37 10.71
CA VAL A 61 18.43 -3.25 10.66
C VAL A 61 17.78 -2.50 11.82
N ASN A 62 16.69 -1.78 11.56
CA ASN A 62 15.76 -1.31 12.60
C ASN A 62 14.86 -2.47 13.09
N GLN A 63 15.28 -3.15 14.16
CA GLN A 63 14.54 -4.27 14.75
C GLN A 63 13.15 -3.86 15.29
N LYS A 64 12.96 -2.61 15.73
CA LYS A 64 11.64 -2.09 16.14
C LYS A 64 10.71 -1.93 14.93
N GLY A 65 11.26 -1.52 13.79
CA GLY A 65 10.54 -1.49 12.51
C GLY A 65 10.09 -2.89 12.06
N LEU A 66 10.92 -3.93 12.22
CA LEU A 66 10.52 -5.31 11.94
C LEU A 66 9.37 -5.80 12.83
N LEU A 67 9.39 -5.47 14.14
CA LEU A 67 8.28 -5.80 15.05
C LEU A 67 6.99 -5.04 14.67
N TYR A 68 7.10 -3.77 14.27
CA TYR A 68 5.99 -3.01 13.70
C TYR A 68 5.44 -3.67 12.42
N TYR A 69 6.28 -4.17 11.51
CA TYR A 69 5.81 -4.88 10.31
C TYR A 69 5.08 -6.20 10.62
N ASN A 70 5.45 -6.90 11.69
CA ASN A 70 4.71 -8.09 12.14
C ASN A 70 3.31 -7.73 12.69
N ASN A 71 3.16 -6.52 13.26
CA ASN A 71 1.92 -6.01 13.85
C ASN A 71 1.23 -4.95 12.97
N LEU A 72 1.60 -4.84 11.68
CA LEU A 72 1.21 -3.71 10.82
C LEU A 72 -0.31 -3.56 10.66
N ILE A 73 -1.07 -4.65 10.75
CA ILE A 73 -2.54 -4.58 10.80
C ILE A 73 -3.02 -3.87 12.07
N ASP A 74 -2.54 -4.27 13.23
CA ASP A 74 -3.05 -3.75 14.50
C ASP A 74 -2.75 -2.24 14.60
N GLU A 75 -1.59 -1.84 14.07
CA GLU A 75 -1.16 -0.46 13.93
C GLU A 75 -1.94 0.31 12.84
N LEU A 76 -2.28 -0.28 11.69
CA LEU A 76 -3.11 0.39 10.66
C LEU A 76 -4.60 0.48 11.07
N ILE A 77 -5.13 -0.53 11.78
CA ILE A 77 -6.47 -0.54 12.36
C ILE A 77 -6.59 0.51 13.47
N SER A 78 -5.59 0.62 14.34
CA SER A 78 -5.57 1.60 15.44
C SER A 78 -5.20 3.03 14.96
N HIS A 79 -4.29 3.13 13.97
CA HIS A 79 -3.56 4.35 13.65
C HIS A 79 -3.29 4.56 12.13
N TRP A 80 -4.29 4.45 11.24
CA TRP A 80 -4.17 4.92 9.84
C TRP A 80 -3.68 6.39 9.69
N LYS A 81 -3.85 7.18 10.76
CA LYS A 81 -3.30 8.53 10.91
C LYS A 81 -1.77 8.57 10.79
N ASP A 82 -1.07 7.49 11.14
CA ASP A 82 0.39 7.41 11.11
C ASP A 82 0.91 7.27 9.68
N PHE A 83 0.17 6.57 8.80
CA PHE A 83 0.47 6.57 7.36
C PHE A 83 0.26 7.96 6.75
N THR A 84 -0.73 8.71 7.24
CA THR A 84 -0.95 10.10 6.86
C THR A 84 0.17 11.02 7.34
N ALA A 85 0.69 10.82 8.57
CA ALA A 85 1.85 11.54 9.09
C ALA A 85 3.14 11.21 8.31
N PHE A 86 3.35 9.94 7.96
CA PHE A 86 4.44 9.50 7.09
C PHE A 86 4.40 10.18 5.72
N ALA A 87 3.22 10.23 5.09
CA ALA A 87 3.03 10.93 3.83
C ALA A 87 3.23 12.45 3.96
N ASP A 88 2.84 13.07 5.09
CA ASP A 88 3.09 14.50 5.33
C ASP A 88 4.58 14.84 5.36
N VAL A 89 5.40 14.00 6.00
CA VAL A 89 6.87 14.15 5.95
C VAL A 89 7.35 13.98 4.50
N CYS A 90 6.90 12.95 3.79
CA CYS A 90 7.30 12.73 2.40
C CYS A 90 6.99 13.94 1.50
N PHE A 91 5.76 14.45 1.52
CA PHE A 91 5.38 15.59 0.69
C PHE A 91 6.13 16.87 1.07
N ARG A 92 6.37 17.11 2.37
CA ARG A 92 7.07 18.31 2.85
C ARG A 92 8.55 18.34 2.47
N GLU A 93 9.27 17.24 2.68
CA GLU A 93 10.73 17.21 2.45
C GLU A 93 11.13 17.07 0.96
N PHE A 94 10.19 16.64 0.11
CA PHE A 94 10.50 16.14 -1.24
C PHE A 94 9.57 16.57 -2.38
N GLY A 95 8.36 17.05 -2.07
CA GLY A 95 7.38 17.45 -3.10
C GLY A 95 7.72 18.76 -3.81
N ASP A 96 8.86 19.38 -3.47
CA ASP A 96 9.51 20.42 -4.27
C ASP A 96 10.10 19.86 -5.59
N ARG A 97 10.48 18.57 -5.60
CA ARG A 97 11.14 17.88 -6.73
C ARG A 97 10.34 16.68 -7.25
N VAL A 98 9.57 15.99 -6.42
CA VAL A 98 8.78 14.83 -6.83
C VAL A 98 7.37 15.25 -7.24
N LEU A 99 7.07 15.11 -8.52
CA LEU A 99 5.76 15.40 -9.11
C LEU A 99 4.85 14.18 -9.23
N TYR A 100 5.38 12.95 -9.16
CA TYR A 100 4.60 11.73 -9.36
C TYR A 100 4.67 10.84 -8.12
N TRP A 101 3.58 10.82 -7.37
CA TRP A 101 3.45 10.11 -6.11
C TRP A 101 2.58 8.87 -6.25
N THR A 102 2.87 7.87 -5.43
CA THR A 102 1.95 6.77 -5.19
C THR A 102 1.97 6.40 -3.71
N THR A 103 0.82 5.99 -3.17
CA THR A 103 0.71 5.66 -1.74
C THR A 103 1.12 4.22 -1.45
N VAL A 104 0.59 3.27 -2.21
CA VAL A 104 0.73 1.83 -1.96
C VAL A 104 1.04 1.11 -3.28
N ASN A 105 1.95 0.14 -3.22
CA ASN A 105 2.26 -0.76 -4.32
C ASN A 105 1.44 -2.05 -4.15
N GLU A 106 0.77 -2.49 -5.23
CA GLU A 106 0.20 -3.84 -5.35
C GLU A 106 -0.65 -4.26 -4.14
N ALA A 107 -1.56 -3.39 -3.72
CA ALA A 107 -2.36 -3.58 -2.51
C ALA A 107 -3.14 -4.92 -2.46
N ASN A 108 -3.54 -5.44 -3.63
CA ASN A 108 -4.17 -6.75 -3.76
C ASN A 108 -3.20 -7.91 -3.47
N ILE A 109 -1.94 -7.83 -3.93
CA ILE A 109 -0.90 -8.83 -3.62
C ILE A 109 -0.47 -8.74 -2.16
N PHE A 110 -0.40 -7.53 -1.59
CA PHE A 110 -0.16 -7.37 -0.16
C PHE A 110 -1.24 -8.08 0.68
N ALA A 111 -2.52 -7.85 0.36
CA ALA A 111 -3.64 -8.49 1.07
C ALA A 111 -3.66 -10.02 0.87
N VAL A 112 -3.54 -10.51 -0.37
CA VAL A 112 -3.55 -11.96 -0.68
C VAL A 112 -2.32 -12.66 -0.10
N GLY A 113 -1.13 -12.15 -0.37
CA GLY A 113 0.12 -12.79 0.05
C GLY A 113 0.34 -12.75 1.56
N GLY A 114 -0.07 -11.66 2.23
CA GLY A 114 0.15 -11.46 3.66
C GLY A 114 -0.88 -12.11 4.58
N TYR A 115 -2.13 -12.26 4.10
CA TYR A 115 -3.29 -12.57 4.95
C TYR A 115 -4.25 -13.65 4.41
N ASP A 116 -4.13 -14.04 3.13
CA ASP A 116 -4.82 -15.24 2.60
C ASP A 116 -3.85 -16.42 2.47
N GLN A 117 -2.74 -16.23 1.76
CA GLN A 117 -1.74 -17.28 1.49
C GLN A 117 -0.63 -17.39 2.54
N GLY A 118 -0.37 -16.32 3.32
CA GLY A 118 0.68 -16.25 4.32
C GLY A 118 2.11 -16.48 3.79
N VAL A 119 2.38 -16.09 2.54
CA VAL A 119 3.68 -16.27 1.85
C VAL A 119 4.62 -15.08 1.95
N ILE A 120 4.11 -13.90 2.32
CA ILE A 120 4.90 -12.70 2.65
C ILE A 120 4.53 -12.21 4.07
N PRO A 121 5.36 -11.39 4.73
CA PRO A 121 5.05 -10.88 6.06
C PRO A 121 3.68 -10.16 6.11
N PRO A 122 2.90 -10.33 7.20
CA PRO A 122 3.23 -11.02 8.45
C PRO A 122 2.99 -12.54 8.43
N GLY A 123 2.71 -13.14 7.27
CA GLY A 123 2.59 -14.60 7.10
C GLY A 123 1.33 -15.18 7.74
N ARG A 124 0.20 -14.46 7.68
CA ARG A 124 -1.08 -14.88 8.27
C ARG A 124 -1.91 -15.65 7.24
N CYS A 125 -2.51 -16.75 7.70
CA CYS A 125 -3.45 -17.56 6.90
C CYS A 125 -4.15 -18.60 7.79
N SER A 126 -5.20 -19.22 7.23
CA SER A 126 -5.93 -20.33 7.90
C SER A 126 -5.54 -21.74 7.46
N VAL A 127 -4.89 -21.91 6.31
CA VAL A 127 -4.77 -23.23 5.64
C VAL A 127 -3.40 -23.88 5.82
N ARG A 128 -2.32 -23.10 5.97
CA ARG A 128 -0.95 -23.63 6.08
C ARG A 128 -0.51 -23.74 7.53
N THR A 129 0.14 -24.85 7.86
CA THR A 129 0.76 -25.12 9.16
C THR A 129 1.91 -24.18 9.53
N SER A 130 2.44 -23.43 8.56
CA SER A 130 3.55 -22.49 8.74
C SER A 130 3.13 -21.04 9.00
N CYS A 131 1.82 -20.73 9.02
CA CYS A 131 1.34 -19.37 9.21
C CYS A 131 1.38 -18.94 10.67
N SER A 132 1.57 -17.63 10.91
CA SER A 132 1.59 -17.02 12.25
C SER A 132 0.21 -16.97 12.94
N GLY A 133 -0.83 -17.45 12.26
CA GLY A 133 -2.24 -17.44 12.66
C GLY A 133 -3.12 -16.73 11.64
N GLY A 134 -4.37 -16.48 11.99
CA GLY A 134 -5.28 -15.59 11.25
C GLY A 134 -6.37 -16.26 10.40
N ASN A 135 -7.22 -15.41 9.82
CA ASN A 135 -8.41 -15.81 9.07
C ASN A 135 -8.39 -15.34 7.60
N SER A 136 -7.96 -16.23 6.69
CA SER A 136 -7.90 -15.97 5.25
C SER A 136 -9.24 -15.54 4.64
N SER A 137 -10.38 -15.93 5.24
CA SER A 137 -11.71 -15.58 4.74
C SER A 137 -12.20 -14.19 5.15
N ILE A 138 -11.47 -13.47 6.02
CA ILE A 138 -11.90 -12.18 6.61
C ILE A 138 -10.78 -11.13 6.53
N GLU A 139 -9.55 -11.48 6.92
CA GLU A 139 -8.45 -10.51 7.07
C GLU A 139 -8.10 -9.82 5.76
N ILE A 140 -8.18 -10.52 4.63
CA ILE A 140 -8.01 -9.94 3.29
C ILE A 140 -8.91 -8.72 3.05
N TYR A 141 -10.17 -8.76 3.48
CA TYR A 141 -11.11 -7.66 3.33
C TYR A 141 -10.83 -6.51 4.30
N ILE A 142 -10.48 -6.82 5.54
CA ILE A 142 -10.11 -5.82 6.55
C ILE A 142 -8.85 -5.05 6.09
N VAL A 143 -7.86 -5.75 5.54
CA VAL A 143 -6.63 -5.15 5.00
C VAL A 143 -6.92 -4.27 3.79
N GLY A 144 -7.64 -4.80 2.80
CA GLY A 144 -8.02 -4.04 1.61
C GLY A 144 -8.76 -2.75 1.97
N HIS A 145 -9.72 -2.84 2.89
CA HIS A 145 -10.50 -1.69 3.36
C HIS A 145 -9.61 -0.65 4.06
N ASN A 146 -8.76 -1.05 5.02
CA ASN A 146 -7.88 -0.11 5.71
C ASN A 146 -6.84 0.54 4.79
N ILE A 147 -6.34 -0.18 3.78
CA ILE A 147 -5.45 0.38 2.75
C ILE A 147 -6.16 1.47 1.92
N LEU A 148 -7.44 1.27 1.59
CA LEU A 148 -8.24 2.25 0.87
C LEU A 148 -8.52 3.50 1.73
N LEU A 149 -8.83 3.34 3.01
CA LEU A 149 -8.97 4.46 3.95
C LEU A 149 -7.67 5.24 4.13
N ALA A 150 -6.55 4.53 4.30
CA ALA A 150 -5.22 5.13 4.42
C ALA A 150 -4.81 5.88 3.15
N HIS A 151 -5.12 5.34 1.95
CA HIS A 151 -4.95 6.05 0.69
C HIS A 151 -5.81 7.31 0.61
N SER A 152 -7.11 7.20 0.93
CA SER A 152 -8.05 8.33 0.91
C SER A 152 -7.60 9.48 1.82
N ALA A 153 -7.14 9.16 3.04
CA ALA A 153 -6.59 10.13 3.98
C ALA A 153 -5.36 10.87 3.42
N VAL A 154 -4.42 10.15 2.79
CA VAL A 154 -3.24 10.74 2.15
C VAL A 154 -3.61 11.57 0.91
N VAL A 155 -4.61 11.15 0.13
CA VAL A 155 -5.15 11.92 -1.00
C VAL A 155 -5.77 13.23 -0.53
N ARG A 156 -6.56 13.21 0.55
CA ARG A 156 -7.12 14.41 1.17
C ARG A 156 -6.02 15.37 1.62
N LEU A 157 -5.05 14.88 2.39
CA LEU A 157 -3.89 15.67 2.83
C LEU A 157 -3.15 16.32 1.65
N TYR A 158 -2.86 15.55 0.59
CA TYR A 158 -2.16 16.08 -0.58
C TYR A 158 -2.97 17.16 -1.30
N ARG A 159 -4.27 16.93 -1.52
CA ARG A 159 -5.17 17.89 -2.17
C ARG A 159 -5.29 19.20 -1.40
N GLU A 160 -5.47 19.13 -0.08
CA GLU A 160 -5.69 20.30 0.77
C GLU A 160 -4.42 21.11 1.03
N LYS A 161 -3.28 20.44 1.29
CA LYS A 161 -2.05 21.09 1.79
C LYS A 161 -0.97 21.32 0.73
N TYR A 162 -0.89 20.46 -0.30
CA TYR A 162 0.28 20.39 -1.19
C TYR A 162 -0.04 20.58 -2.68
N LYS A 163 -1.22 20.19 -3.16
CA LYS A 163 -1.56 20.18 -4.59
C LYS A 163 -1.50 21.57 -5.23
N ALA A 164 -1.88 22.62 -4.51
CA ALA A 164 -1.85 24.00 -5.03
C ALA A 164 -0.42 24.52 -5.28
N THR A 165 0.54 24.14 -4.42
CA THR A 165 1.93 24.61 -4.47
C THR A 165 2.82 23.69 -5.31
N GLN A 166 2.75 22.37 -5.07
CA GLN A 166 3.61 21.36 -5.69
C GLN A 166 3.09 20.88 -7.06
N LYS A 167 1.79 21.03 -7.32
CA LYS A 167 1.09 20.69 -8.59
C LYS A 167 1.18 19.22 -9.05
N GLY A 168 1.90 18.36 -8.34
CA GLY A 168 2.08 16.95 -8.65
C GLY A 168 0.81 16.09 -8.63
N TYR A 169 0.98 14.82 -9.00
CA TYR A 169 -0.04 13.80 -9.15
C TYR A 169 0.16 12.73 -8.08
N LEU A 170 -0.93 12.14 -7.60
CA LEU A 170 -0.93 11.10 -6.58
C LEU A 170 -1.84 9.96 -7.02
N GLY A 171 -1.31 8.74 -7.05
CA GLY A 171 -2.03 7.55 -7.49
C GLY A 171 -1.90 6.35 -6.56
N PHE A 172 -2.51 5.24 -6.98
CA PHE A 172 -2.56 3.97 -6.25
C PHE A 172 -2.24 2.85 -7.25
N ASN A 173 -1.42 1.86 -6.86
CA ASN A 173 -1.07 0.75 -7.76
C ASN A 173 -1.77 -0.54 -7.34
N ILE A 174 -2.37 -1.20 -8.31
CA ILE A 174 -2.95 -2.54 -8.19
C ILE A 174 -2.15 -3.44 -9.13
N TYR A 175 -1.71 -4.60 -8.64
CA TYR A 175 -1.10 -5.60 -9.51
C TYR A 175 -2.19 -6.17 -10.42
N THR A 176 -1.94 -6.27 -11.71
CA THR A 176 -2.93 -6.80 -12.66
C THR A 176 -2.35 -7.99 -13.41
N MET A 177 -3.20 -8.99 -13.62
CA MET A 177 -3.00 -10.01 -14.63
C MET A 177 -4.22 -9.95 -15.55
N TRP A 178 -3.98 -10.07 -16.86
CA TRP A 178 -5.07 -10.21 -17.80
C TRP A 178 -5.64 -11.62 -17.69
N PHE A 179 -6.94 -11.73 -17.41
CA PHE A 179 -7.64 -13.01 -17.39
C PHE A 179 -8.39 -13.19 -18.70
N GLU A 180 -8.20 -14.34 -19.34
CA GLU A 180 -8.91 -14.74 -20.55
C GLU A 180 -9.76 -15.98 -20.28
N PRO A 181 -10.92 -16.12 -20.94
CA PRO A 181 -11.77 -17.30 -20.78
C PRO A 181 -11.09 -18.53 -21.39
N TYR A 182 -11.16 -19.66 -20.69
CA TYR A 182 -10.52 -20.91 -21.13
C TYR A 182 -11.15 -21.46 -22.41
N THR A 183 -12.46 -21.27 -22.59
CA THR A 183 -13.18 -21.54 -23.84
C THR A 183 -14.21 -20.43 -24.11
N ASN A 184 -14.86 -20.48 -25.27
CA ASN A 184 -15.98 -19.60 -25.61
C ASN A 184 -17.29 -19.96 -24.86
N ALA A 185 -17.27 -20.87 -23.89
CA ALA A 185 -18.43 -21.18 -23.06
C ALA A 185 -18.83 -19.99 -22.19
N THR A 186 -20.13 -19.77 -22.02
CA THR A 186 -20.67 -18.66 -21.22
C THR A 186 -20.17 -18.70 -19.77
N GLU A 187 -19.99 -19.91 -19.24
CA GLU A 187 -19.50 -20.20 -17.90
C GLU A 187 -18.08 -19.66 -17.70
N ASP A 188 -17.19 -19.82 -18.70
CA ASP A 188 -15.80 -19.37 -18.67
C ASP A 188 -15.69 -17.86 -18.82
N VAL A 189 -16.53 -17.25 -19.67
CA VAL A 189 -16.64 -15.79 -19.80
C VAL A 189 -17.07 -15.16 -18.47
N ILE A 190 -18.09 -15.72 -17.80
CA ILE A 190 -18.52 -15.24 -16.48
C ILE A 190 -17.43 -15.53 -15.42
N ALA A 191 -16.75 -16.68 -15.48
CA ALA A 191 -15.64 -16.99 -14.56
C ALA A 191 -14.49 -15.99 -14.68
N THR A 192 -14.16 -15.57 -15.90
CA THR A 192 -13.15 -14.55 -16.21
C THR A 192 -13.55 -13.18 -15.67
N GLN A 193 -14.82 -12.80 -15.79
CA GLN A 193 -15.32 -11.57 -15.17
C GLN A 193 -15.20 -11.64 -13.64
N ARG A 194 -15.58 -12.76 -13.01
CA ARG A 194 -15.41 -12.96 -11.56
C ARG A 194 -13.94 -12.88 -11.14
N ALA A 195 -13.02 -13.48 -11.90
CA ALA A 195 -11.59 -13.40 -11.61
C ALA A 195 -11.09 -11.95 -11.60
N ASN A 196 -11.45 -11.15 -12.61
CA ASN A 196 -11.18 -9.71 -12.63
C ASN A 196 -11.82 -8.97 -11.44
N ASP A 197 -13.06 -9.31 -11.09
CA ASP A 197 -13.77 -8.67 -9.98
C ASP A 197 -13.05 -8.87 -8.64
N PHE A 198 -12.69 -10.11 -8.32
CA PHE A 198 -12.05 -10.48 -7.05
C PHE A 198 -10.54 -10.22 -7.00
N PHE A 199 -9.85 -10.15 -8.14
CA PHE A 199 -8.40 -9.91 -8.16
C PHE A 199 -8.05 -8.42 -8.24
N ILE A 200 -8.85 -7.63 -8.98
CA ILE A 200 -8.56 -6.23 -9.32
C ILE A 200 -9.66 -5.31 -8.79
N ARG A 201 -10.92 -5.56 -9.17
CA ARG A 201 -11.98 -4.53 -9.03
C ARG A 201 -12.44 -4.33 -7.59
N TRP A 202 -12.27 -5.30 -6.70
CA TRP A 202 -12.55 -5.11 -5.28
C TRP A 202 -11.75 -3.96 -4.63
N LEU A 203 -10.54 -3.64 -5.12
CA LEU A 203 -9.81 -2.43 -4.70
C LEU A 203 -9.95 -1.26 -5.67
N LEU A 204 -10.16 -1.51 -6.97
CA LEU A 204 -10.30 -0.44 -7.97
C LEU A 204 -11.65 0.28 -7.89
N ASN A 205 -12.77 -0.44 -7.70
CA ASN A 205 -14.10 0.16 -7.68
C ASN A 205 -14.27 1.21 -6.56
N PRO A 206 -13.84 0.98 -5.31
CA PRO A 206 -13.91 2.01 -4.26
C PRO A 206 -13.20 3.32 -4.63
N LEU A 207 -12.11 3.26 -5.39
CA LEU A 207 -11.35 4.44 -5.84
C LEU A 207 -12.06 5.25 -6.93
N ILE A 208 -13.06 4.67 -7.61
CA ILE A 208 -13.79 5.29 -8.73
C ILE A 208 -15.23 5.63 -8.34
N PHE A 209 -15.88 4.76 -7.57
CA PHE A 209 -17.31 4.76 -7.29
C PHE A 209 -17.66 4.85 -5.79
N GLY A 210 -16.66 4.88 -4.90
CA GLY A 210 -16.87 4.98 -3.45
C GLY A 210 -17.30 3.69 -2.74
N ASP A 211 -17.54 2.59 -3.47
CA ASP A 211 -17.98 1.31 -2.89
C ASP A 211 -17.47 0.07 -3.66
N TYR A 212 -17.54 -1.09 -3.00
CA TYR A 212 -17.19 -2.39 -3.55
C TYR A 212 -18.18 -2.88 -4.63
N PRO A 213 -17.73 -3.69 -5.61
CA PRO A 213 -18.64 -4.30 -6.57
C PRO A 213 -19.68 -5.20 -5.87
N GLU A 214 -20.93 -5.16 -6.33
CA GLU A 214 -22.04 -5.95 -5.76
C GLU A 214 -21.75 -7.44 -5.64
N ILE A 215 -21.02 -8.00 -6.61
CA ILE A 215 -20.61 -9.42 -6.56
C ILE A 215 -19.66 -9.72 -5.39
N ILE A 216 -18.78 -8.79 -5.02
CA ILE A 216 -17.91 -8.92 -3.85
C ILE A 216 -18.76 -8.87 -2.59
N LYS A 217 -19.62 -7.85 -2.45
CA LYS A 217 -20.52 -7.69 -1.29
C LYS A 217 -21.42 -8.92 -1.09
N LYS A 218 -22.01 -9.45 -2.16
CA LYS A 218 -22.87 -10.65 -2.12
C LYS A 218 -22.14 -11.92 -1.66
N ASN A 219 -20.88 -12.11 -2.03
CA ASN A 219 -20.09 -13.30 -1.67
C ASN A 219 -19.41 -13.15 -0.30
N ALA A 220 -18.88 -11.96 0.01
CA ALA A 220 -18.22 -11.68 1.28
C ALA A 220 -19.23 -11.55 2.44
N GLN A 221 -20.42 -10.99 2.17
CA GLN A 221 -21.47 -10.72 3.16
C GLN A 221 -20.89 -9.90 4.33
N THR A 222 -21.13 -10.30 5.58
CA THR A 222 -20.62 -9.61 6.79
C THR A 222 -19.09 -9.63 6.95
N ARG A 223 -18.35 -10.30 6.06
CA ARG A 223 -16.88 -10.39 6.11
C ARG A 223 -16.17 -9.21 5.45
N ILE A 224 -16.86 -8.44 4.60
CA ILE A 224 -16.31 -7.21 4.01
C ILE A 224 -16.84 -5.99 4.77
N PRO A 225 -15.98 -5.05 5.22
CA PRO A 225 -16.46 -3.84 5.89
C PRO A 225 -17.12 -2.90 4.89
N THR A 226 -18.19 -2.22 5.32
CA THR A 226 -18.91 -1.20 4.54
C THR A 226 -18.28 0.18 4.72
N PHE A 227 -18.16 0.96 3.65
CA PHE A 227 -17.78 2.37 3.77
C PHE A 227 -18.93 3.20 4.36
N THR A 228 -18.60 4.18 5.18
CA THR A 228 -19.54 5.26 5.55
C THR A 228 -19.72 6.27 4.40
N GLU A 229 -20.74 7.12 4.49
CA GLU A 229 -20.96 8.22 3.52
C GLU A 229 -19.71 9.12 3.38
N HIS A 230 -19.05 9.41 4.50
CA HIS A 230 -17.82 10.21 4.50
C HIS A 230 -16.65 9.51 3.78
N GLU A 231 -16.51 8.20 3.91
CA GLU A 231 -15.40 7.43 3.34
C GLU A 231 -15.62 7.11 1.86
N SER A 232 -16.88 6.89 1.45
CA SER A 232 -17.27 6.71 0.05
C SER A 232 -17.19 8.01 -0.78
N GLY A 233 -17.10 9.16 -0.12
CA GLY A 233 -17.08 10.48 -0.78
C GLY A 233 -18.45 10.94 -1.27
N ALA A 234 -19.53 10.35 -0.75
CA ALA A 234 -20.89 10.80 -0.98
C ALA A 234 -21.16 12.09 -0.17
N ASN A 235 -21.20 13.21 -0.88
CA ASN A 235 -21.73 14.51 -0.43
C ASN A 235 -22.95 14.87 -1.28
#